data_AF-A0A6A5FIP8-F1
#
_entry.id   AF-A0A6A5FIP8-F1
#
_cell.length_a   1.000
_cell.length_b   1.000
_cell.length_c   1.000
_cell.angle_alpha   90.00
_cell.angle_beta   90.00
_cell.angle_gamma   90.00
#
_symmetry.space_group_name_H-M   'P 1'
#
loop_
_entity.id
_entity.type
_entity.pdbx_description
1 polymer ?
#
loop_
_entity_poly.entity_id
_entity_poly.type
_entity_poly.pdbx_seq_one_letter_code
_entity_poly.pdbx_strand_id
1 'polypeptide(L)'
;MDDEDDLDELLDEVEKKFCRNVSVASSACVDQSEAGKCRRDNEGHRKHSATKPEQPINTDDIDALLEELLEEDFCDSPQLKTEAFPKGTQAEKKLPSQSGGRKCCPVFVGGSSVTNGVGTATSKRSCHQLRCTSCDFRVLMFDDCEWDVSCDYLFLRNNMPDRQKLRAKLKKRRGLRAYACQCSWFSTSEPTDLRDQPQLRWVCGKHQD
;
A
#
# COMPACT_ATOMS: atom_id res chain seq x y z
N MET A 1 -11.84 43.18 -11.64
CA MET A 1 -12.37 43.15 -13.02
C MET A 1 -11.11 43.09 -13.84
N ASP A 2 -10.57 41.92 -14.20
CA ASP A 2 -11.25 40.80 -14.87
C ASP A 2 -10.43 39.49 -14.72
N ASP A 3 -10.41 38.87 -13.54
CA ASP A 3 -9.70 37.58 -13.33
C ASP A 3 -10.66 36.38 -13.27
N GLU A 4 -11.99 36.63 -13.21
CA GLU A 4 -13.02 35.58 -13.24
C GLU A 4 -13.38 35.16 -14.68
N ASP A 5 -13.37 36.09 -15.64
CA ASP A 5 -13.67 35.81 -17.05
C ASP A 5 -12.61 34.90 -17.72
N ASP A 6 -11.34 35.02 -17.31
CA ASP A 6 -10.23 34.17 -17.80
C ASP A 6 -10.42 32.70 -17.39
N LEU A 7 -11.06 32.43 -16.24
CA LEU A 7 -11.27 31.07 -15.76
C LEU A 7 -12.40 30.37 -16.53
N ASP A 8 -13.46 31.10 -16.83
CA ASP A 8 -14.60 30.59 -17.58
C ASP A 8 -14.20 30.26 -19.04
N GLU A 9 -13.36 31.10 -19.67
CA GLU A 9 -12.85 30.83 -21.01
C GLU A 9 -11.98 29.56 -21.07
N LEU A 10 -11.19 29.30 -20.01
CA LEU A 10 -10.40 28.08 -19.90
C LEU A 10 -11.27 26.82 -19.72
N LEU A 11 -12.41 26.94 -19.03
CA LEU A 11 -13.35 25.82 -18.84
C LEU A 11 -14.08 25.49 -20.15
N ASP A 12 -14.53 26.50 -20.89
CA ASP A 12 -15.15 26.35 -22.21
C ASP A 12 -14.18 25.71 -23.22
N GLU A 13 -12.89 26.09 -23.18
CA GLU A 13 -11.87 25.51 -24.06
C GLU A 13 -11.68 24.01 -23.79
N VAL A 14 -11.68 23.60 -22.51
CA VAL A 14 -11.59 22.20 -22.09
C VAL A 14 -12.84 21.43 -22.51
N GLU A 15 -14.03 21.98 -22.29
CA GLU A 15 -15.28 21.35 -22.70
C GLU A 15 -15.32 21.12 -24.22
N LYS A 16 -14.91 22.12 -25.02
CA LYS A 16 -14.87 22.01 -26.47
C LYS A 16 -13.83 21.00 -26.97
N LYS A 17 -12.71 20.83 -26.25
CA LYS A 17 -11.66 19.85 -26.60
C LYS A 17 -12.02 18.41 -26.21
N PHE A 18 -12.73 18.21 -25.11
CA PHE A 18 -12.91 16.89 -24.52
C PHE A 18 -14.36 16.39 -24.47
N CYS A 19 -15.36 17.28 -24.48
CA CYS A 19 -16.78 16.92 -24.31
C CYS A 19 -17.57 16.88 -25.63
N ARG A 20 -16.96 17.22 -26.77
CA ARG A 20 -17.61 17.34 -28.09
C ARG A 20 -18.23 16.05 -28.65
N ASN A 21 -18.04 14.92 -27.97
CA ASN A 21 -18.62 13.62 -28.33
C ASN A 21 -19.55 13.04 -27.26
N VAL A 22 -19.87 13.79 -26.20
CA VAL A 22 -20.87 13.37 -25.22
C VAL A 22 -22.22 13.95 -25.64
N SER A 23 -22.93 13.25 -26.52
CA SER A 23 -24.33 13.58 -26.80
C SER A 23 -25.19 13.24 -25.59
N VAL A 24 -25.47 14.24 -24.74
CA VAL A 24 -26.68 14.25 -23.92
C VAL A 24 -27.61 15.31 -24.50
N ALA A 25 -28.49 14.88 -25.42
CA ALA A 25 -29.68 15.66 -25.73
C ALA A 25 -30.65 15.48 -24.55
N SER A 26 -30.86 16.52 -23.73
CA SER A 26 -31.94 17.53 -23.86
C SER A 26 -33.21 17.06 -23.12
N SER A 27 -33.95 17.82 -22.30
CA SER A 27 -33.93 19.23 -21.89
C SER A 27 -34.95 19.40 -20.75
N ALA A 28 -34.74 20.35 -19.84
CA ALA A 28 -35.82 21.12 -19.21
C ALA A 28 -35.27 22.47 -18.71
N CYS A 29 -35.25 23.42 -19.63
CA CYS A 29 -35.36 24.87 -19.41
C CYS A 29 -36.80 25.17 -18.88
N VAL A 30 -37.16 26.15 -18.04
CA VAL A 30 -36.98 27.61 -18.08
C VAL A 30 -37.64 28.22 -16.80
N ASP A 31 -36.98 29.26 -16.25
CA ASP A 31 -37.41 30.48 -15.51
C ASP A 31 -38.37 30.57 -14.30
N GLN A 32 -37.85 31.35 -13.31
CA GLN A 32 -38.42 32.49 -12.56
C GLN A 32 -39.88 32.46 -12.06
N SER A 33 -40.09 32.54 -10.73
CA SER A 33 -40.69 33.70 -10.02
C SER A 33 -41.10 33.39 -8.57
N GLU A 34 -40.65 34.28 -7.68
CA GLU A 34 -41.23 34.84 -6.44
C GLU A 34 -42.05 34.03 -5.40
N ALA A 35 -41.67 34.33 -4.14
CA ALA A 35 -42.49 34.55 -2.94
C ALA A 35 -43.01 33.34 -2.12
N GLY A 36 -42.46 33.19 -0.91
CA GLY A 36 -43.08 32.42 0.17
C GLY A 36 -42.24 32.35 1.46
N LYS A 37 -42.43 33.34 2.35
CA LYS A 37 -41.85 33.42 3.71
C LYS A 37 -42.08 32.15 4.55
N CYS A 38 -41.11 31.77 5.38
CA CYS A 38 -41.31 31.80 6.84
C CYS A 38 -39.99 31.72 7.63
N ARG A 39 -39.96 32.55 8.66
CA ARG A 39 -38.89 32.92 9.57
C ARG A 39 -39.00 32.06 10.84
N ARG A 40 -37.85 31.81 11.50
CA ARG A 40 -37.56 32.12 12.92
C ARG A 40 -36.94 30.97 13.73
N ASP A 41 -35.69 31.21 14.11
CA ASP A 41 -35.01 31.04 15.42
C ASP A 41 -35.60 30.04 16.44
N ASN A 42 -34.74 29.20 17.04
CA ASN A 42 -34.39 29.40 18.45
C ASN A 42 -33.16 28.61 18.91
N GLU A 43 -32.27 29.30 19.61
CA GLU A 43 -31.25 28.75 20.50
C GLU A 43 -31.88 27.94 21.65
N GLY A 44 -31.15 26.92 22.09
CA GLY A 44 -31.43 26.19 23.33
C GLY A 44 -30.13 25.96 24.11
N HIS A 45 -29.77 26.93 24.94
CA HIS A 45 -28.68 26.86 25.89
C HIS A 45 -29.24 26.52 27.29
N ARG A 46 -28.46 25.75 28.09
CA ARG A 46 -28.50 25.57 29.56
C ARG A 46 -29.31 24.37 30.14
N LYS A 47 -28.92 23.66 31.22
CA LYS A 47 -27.72 23.58 32.09
C LYS A 47 -27.92 22.46 33.16
N HIS A 48 -26.81 21.79 33.55
CA HIS A 48 -26.40 21.29 34.89
C HIS A 48 -27.05 20.00 35.46
N SER A 49 -26.30 19.01 35.96
CA SER A 49 -25.71 18.98 37.33
C SER A 49 -24.65 17.83 37.41
N ALA A 50 -23.37 18.06 37.69
CA ALA A 50 -22.68 18.26 38.99
C ALA A 50 -22.42 16.98 39.81
N THR A 51 -21.22 16.39 39.66
CA THR A 51 -20.40 15.89 40.79
C THR A 51 -18.91 15.88 40.40
N LYS A 52 -18.10 16.68 41.10
CA LYS A 52 -16.61 16.70 41.11
C LYS A 52 -16.14 15.75 42.25
N PRO A 53 -14.88 15.29 42.35
CA PRO A 53 -13.67 16.10 42.20
C PRO A 53 -12.61 15.53 41.25
N GLU A 54 -11.80 16.47 40.74
CA GLU A 54 -10.54 16.24 40.04
C GLU A 54 -9.53 15.55 40.96
N GLN A 55 -8.90 14.48 40.48
CA GLN A 55 -7.60 14.06 40.98
C GLN A 55 -6.54 14.55 40.01
N PRO A 56 -5.44 15.17 40.50
CA PRO A 56 -4.27 15.37 39.67
C PRO A 56 -3.74 13.99 39.31
N ILE A 57 -3.65 13.69 38.02
CA ILE A 57 -2.94 12.50 37.56
C ILE A 57 -1.48 12.75 37.92
N ASN A 58 -1.03 12.12 39.00
CA ASN A 58 0.34 12.22 39.42
C ASN A 58 1.19 11.54 38.34
N THR A 59 2.10 12.29 37.72
CA THR A 59 3.01 11.79 36.70
C THR A 59 3.99 10.77 37.25
N ASP A 60 4.19 10.75 38.57
CA ASP A 60 5.11 9.85 39.27
C ASP A 60 4.61 8.39 39.25
N ASP A 61 3.31 8.16 39.05
CA ASP A 61 2.73 6.81 38.99
C ASP A 61 2.92 6.15 37.61
N ILE A 62 3.30 6.90 36.58
CA ILE A 62 3.51 6.39 35.22
C ILE A 62 4.86 5.67 35.12
N ASP A 63 5.89 6.23 35.75
CA ASP A 63 7.24 5.67 35.73
C ASP A 63 7.29 4.34 36.51
N ALA A 64 6.53 4.23 37.61
CA ALA A 64 6.39 2.98 38.37
C ALA A 64 5.70 1.86 37.54
N LEU A 65 4.70 2.19 36.73
CA LEU A 65 4.03 1.23 35.84
C LEU A 65 4.90 0.83 34.63
N LEU A 66 5.81 1.71 34.20
CA LEU A 66 6.77 1.39 33.14
C LEU A 66 7.83 0.39 33.63
N GLU A 67 8.33 0.54 34.86
CA GLU A 67 9.31 -0.38 35.44
C GLU A 67 8.70 -1.79 35.63
N GLU A 68 7.44 -1.88 36.07
CA GLU A 68 6.72 -3.15 36.24
C GLU A 68 6.54 -3.92 34.92
N LEU A 69 6.28 -3.23 33.80
CA LEU A 69 6.17 -3.86 32.47
C LEU A 69 7.53 -4.26 31.87
N LEU A 70 8.62 -3.59 32.26
CA LEU A 70 9.98 -3.93 31.82
C LEU A 70 10.57 -5.11 32.60
N GLU A 71 10.13 -5.30 33.85
CA GLU A 71 10.62 -6.36 34.74
C GLU A 71 9.93 -7.73 34.51
N GLU A 72 8.80 -7.79 33.79
CA GLU A 72 7.99 -9.03 33.66
C GLU A 72 8.20 -9.86 32.37
N ASP A 73 9.20 -9.57 31.52
CA ASP A 73 9.44 -10.38 30.28
C ASP A 73 10.91 -10.74 29.99
N PHE A 74 11.71 -10.99 31.03
CA PHE A 74 13.04 -11.60 30.88
C PHE A 74 13.23 -12.86 31.76
N CYS A 75 12.77 -13.98 31.19
CA CYS A 75 13.36 -15.33 31.24
C CYS A 75 13.63 -16.01 32.60
N ASP A 76 12.80 -17.01 32.94
CA ASP A 76 13.13 -18.14 33.81
C ASP A 76 12.33 -19.36 33.27
N SER A 77 12.80 -20.57 32.97
CA SER A 77 13.99 -21.40 33.26
C SER A 77 13.87 -22.69 32.37
N PRO A 78 14.64 -23.81 32.48
CA PRO A 78 15.97 -24.05 33.08
C PRO A 78 16.95 -24.86 32.18
N GLN A 79 18.17 -24.96 32.69
CA GLN A 79 19.40 -25.56 32.18
C GLN A 79 19.35 -27.07 31.82
N LEU A 80 20.14 -27.46 30.80
CA LEU A 80 20.80 -28.77 30.75
C LEU A 80 22.30 -28.58 30.41
N LYS A 81 23.15 -29.17 31.24
CA LYS A 81 24.62 -29.03 31.26
C LYS A 81 25.31 -29.85 30.17
N THR A 82 26.62 -29.57 30.00
CA THR A 82 27.73 -30.43 29.50
C THR A 82 28.21 -30.01 28.08
N GLU A 83 29.44 -29.63 27.72
CA GLU A 83 30.79 -29.54 28.34
C GLU A 83 31.71 -28.68 27.42
N ALA A 84 32.84 -28.21 28.00
CA ALA A 84 34.17 -27.92 27.43
C ALA A 84 34.47 -26.71 26.49
N PHE A 85 35.37 -25.85 27.00
CA PHE A 85 36.18 -24.76 26.38
C PHE A 85 37.22 -25.32 25.35
N PRO A 86 37.89 -24.53 24.45
CA PRO A 86 38.64 -23.34 24.87
C PRO A 86 38.73 -22.11 23.93
N LYS A 87 38.94 -20.95 24.59
CA LYS A 87 39.76 -19.76 24.26
C LYS A 87 39.93 -19.34 22.79
N GLY A 88 39.42 -18.13 22.51
CA GLY A 88 39.88 -17.26 21.42
C GLY A 88 39.50 -15.81 21.68
N THR A 89 40.41 -15.08 22.32
CA THR A 89 40.38 -13.61 22.41
C THR A 89 40.39 -13.02 21.00
N GLN A 90 39.50 -12.08 20.69
CA GLN A 90 39.82 -10.78 20.08
C GLN A 90 38.55 -9.92 20.04
N ALA A 91 38.68 -8.75 20.66
CA ALA A 91 37.70 -7.68 20.62
C ALA A 91 37.73 -7.04 19.24
N GLU A 92 36.65 -7.17 18.49
CA GLU A 92 36.39 -6.31 17.34
C GLU A 92 35.12 -5.52 17.60
N LYS A 93 35.29 -4.19 17.57
CA LYS A 93 34.26 -3.18 17.70
C LYS A 93 33.25 -3.38 16.56
N LYS A 94 32.16 -4.12 16.82
CA LYS A 94 31.02 -4.17 15.90
C LYS A 94 30.33 -2.82 15.94
N LEU A 95 30.60 -2.02 14.90
CA LEU A 95 29.69 -0.98 14.44
C LEU A 95 28.28 -1.59 14.34
N PRO A 96 27.21 -0.82 14.63
CA PRO A 96 25.85 -1.32 14.46
C PRO A 96 25.68 -1.76 13.02
N SER A 97 25.59 -3.08 12.81
CA SER A 97 25.26 -3.67 11.53
C SER A 97 23.88 -3.17 11.18
N GLN A 98 23.81 -2.14 10.32
CA GLN A 98 22.59 -1.82 9.63
C GLN A 98 22.22 -3.07 8.83
N SER A 99 21.30 -3.88 9.36
CA SER A 99 20.66 -5.00 8.68
C SER A 99 19.74 -4.47 7.57
N GLY A 100 20.28 -3.61 6.72
CA GLY A 100 19.61 -2.97 5.61
C GLY A 100 19.56 -3.93 4.44
N GLY A 101 18.55 -4.79 4.41
CA GLY A 101 18.36 -5.76 3.32
C GLY A 101 18.46 -5.13 1.93
N ARG A 102 19.02 -5.88 0.98
CA ARG A 102 19.35 -5.41 -0.38
C ARG A 102 18.06 -5.04 -1.14
N LYS A 103 18.07 -3.92 -1.85
CA LYS A 103 16.93 -3.45 -2.65
C LYS A 103 17.26 -3.53 -4.14
N CYS A 104 16.26 -3.80 -4.97
CA CYS A 104 16.41 -3.70 -6.41
C CYS A 104 16.50 -2.23 -6.85
N CYS A 105 17.44 -1.92 -7.75
CA CYS A 105 17.54 -0.61 -8.39
C CYS A 105 18.19 -0.75 -9.79
N PRO A 106 17.44 -0.64 -10.89
CA PRO A 106 15.98 -0.51 -10.97
C PRO A 106 15.24 -1.83 -10.67
N VAL A 107 13.91 -1.76 -10.54
CA VAL A 107 13.06 -2.91 -10.20
C VAL A 107 12.48 -3.52 -11.48
N PHE A 108 12.81 -4.79 -11.74
CA PHE A 108 12.31 -5.51 -12.92
C PHE A 108 11.26 -6.56 -12.54
N VAL A 109 10.29 -6.74 -13.44
CA VAL A 109 9.39 -7.89 -13.50
C VAL A 109 9.67 -8.66 -14.78
N GLY A 110 9.60 -9.99 -14.75
CA GLY A 110 9.86 -10.80 -15.94
C GLY A 110 9.17 -12.16 -15.91
N GLY A 111 9.18 -12.86 -17.04
CA GLY A 111 8.59 -14.19 -17.19
C GLY A 111 9.29 -15.26 -16.35
N SER A 112 8.79 -16.49 -16.43
CA SER A 112 9.31 -17.62 -15.66
C SER A 112 10.75 -17.98 -16.03
N SER A 113 11.18 -17.70 -17.27
CA SER A 113 12.56 -17.88 -17.75
C SER A 113 13.56 -16.90 -17.11
N VAL A 114 13.09 -15.80 -16.53
CA VAL A 114 13.94 -14.77 -15.94
C VAL A 114 14.23 -15.12 -14.47
N THR A 115 15.50 -15.23 -14.12
CA THR A 115 15.91 -15.55 -12.75
C THR A 115 15.39 -14.54 -11.73
N ASN A 116 14.96 -15.02 -10.57
CA ASN A 116 14.46 -14.18 -9.50
C ASN A 116 15.62 -13.69 -8.62
N GLY A 117 15.52 -12.48 -8.08
CA GLY A 117 16.52 -11.95 -7.15
C GLY A 117 16.59 -10.43 -7.14
N VAL A 118 17.72 -9.92 -6.66
CA VAL A 118 18.02 -8.49 -6.62
C VAL A 118 18.35 -8.01 -8.03
N GLY A 119 17.52 -7.11 -8.57
CA GLY A 119 17.78 -6.42 -9.83
C GLY A 119 18.73 -5.24 -9.63
N THR A 120 19.78 -5.16 -10.44
CA THR A 120 20.71 -4.02 -10.50
C THR A 120 20.84 -3.54 -11.94
N ALA A 121 21.40 -2.34 -12.16
CA ALA A 121 21.62 -1.81 -13.53
C ALA A 121 22.37 -2.79 -14.46
N THR A 122 23.26 -3.62 -13.92
CA THR A 122 24.01 -4.65 -14.65
C THR A 122 23.36 -6.03 -14.65
N SER A 123 22.41 -6.30 -13.73
CA SER A 123 21.76 -7.60 -13.58
C SER A 123 20.24 -7.47 -13.64
N LYS A 124 19.68 -7.79 -14.80
CA LYS A 124 18.23 -7.84 -15.01
C LYS A 124 17.66 -9.11 -14.39
N ARG A 125 17.16 -9.00 -13.17
CA ARG A 125 16.51 -10.11 -12.42
C ARG A 125 15.13 -9.71 -11.97
N SER A 126 14.19 -10.66 -12.01
CA SER A 126 12.82 -10.45 -11.57
C SER A 126 12.76 -10.32 -10.05
N CYS A 127 12.23 -9.21 -9.55
CA CYS A 127 12.08 -9.00 -8.11
C CYS A 127 10.98 -9.93 -7.56
N HIS A 128 11.31 -10.78 -6.58
CA HIS A 128 10.35 -11.65 -5.89
C HIS A 128 9.76 -11.06 -4.60
N GLN A 129 10.27 -9.90 -4.21
CA GLN A 129 9.89 -9.20 -2.99
C GLN A 129 9.21 -7.89 -3.33
N LEU A 130 8.21 -7.95 -4.21
CA LEU A 130 7.44 -6.79 -4.64
C LEU A 130 6.31 -6.47 -3.65
N ARG A 131 6.10 -5.19 -3.39
CA ARG A 131 4.99 -4.67 -2.57
C ARG A 131 4.27 -3.58 -3.36
N CYS A 132 2.95 -3.62 -3.35
CA CYS A 132 2.16 -2.56 -3.97
C CYS A 132 1.99 -1.39 -3.00
N THR A 133 2.26 -0.16 -3.43
CA THR A 133 2.09 1.02 -2.58
C THR A 133 0.63 1.49 -2.48
N SER A 134 -0.26 1.04 -3.38
CA SER A 134 -1.68 1.43 -3.38
C SER A 134 -2.52 0.65 -2.38
N CYS A 135 -2.34 -0.67 -2.33
CA CYS A 135 -3.10 -1.56 -1.44
C CYS A 135 -2.23 -2.12 -0.31
N ASP A 136 -0.95 -1.77 -0.28
CA ASP A 136 0.03 -2.21 0.72
C ASP A 136 0.31 -3.73 0.81
N PHE A 137 -0.38 -4.53 -0.01
CA PHE A 137 -0.16 -5.97 -0.10
C PHE A 137 1.11 -6.34 -0.87
N ARG A 138 1.69 -7.48 -0.47
CA ARG A 138 2.73 -8.16 -1.24
C ARG A 138 2.18 -8.61 -2.59
N VAL A 139 2.96 -8.38 -3.65
CA VAL A 139 2.63 -8.87 -5.00
C VAL A 139 2.95 -10.35 -5.05
N LEU A 140 1.95 -11.16 -5.38
CA LEU A 140 2.08 -12.58 -5.61
C LEU A 140 2.57 -12.84 -7.02
N MET A 141 3.35 -13.92 -7.16
CA MET A 141 3.90 -14.37 -8.43
C MET A 141 3.46 -15.81 -8.71
N PHE A 142 3.14 -16.09 -9.97
CA PHE A 142 2.77 -17.41 -10.46
C PHE A 142 3.56 -17.73 -11.71
N ASP A 143 4.45 -18.71 -11.60
CA ASP A 143 5.30 -19.18 -12.70
C ASP A 143 4.51 -20.00 -13.73
N ASP A 144 4.88 -19.84 -15.00
CA ASP A 144 4.28 -20.51 -16.16
C ASP A 144 2.76 -20.35 -16.24
N CYS A 145 2.32 -19.16 -15.85
CA CYS A 145 0.92 -18.77 -15.81
C CYS A 145 0.74 -17.36 -16.38
N GLU A 146 -0.44 -17.10 -16.93
CA GLU A 146 -0.94 -15.77 -17.27
C GLU A 146 -2.33 -15.57 -16.69
N TRP A 147 -2.70 -14.30 -16.45
CA TRP A 147 -4.07 -13.96 -16.07
C TRP A 147 -5.03 -14.19 -17.24
N ASP A 148 -6.15 -14.84 -16.95
CA ASP A 148 -7.23 -14.97 -17.92
C ASP A 148 -7.86 -13.59 -18.23
N VAL A 149 -8.41 -13.43 -19.44
CA VAL A 149 -9.07 -12.20 -19.87
C VAL A 149 -10.32 -11.89 -19.02
N SER A 150 -10.95 -12.91 -18.43
CA SER A 150 -12.07 -12.73 -17.49
C SER A 150 -11.63 -12.39 -16.06
N CYS A 151 -10.33 -12.16 -15.81
CA CYS A 151 -9.85 -11.67 -14.53
C CYS A 151 -10.21 -10.19 -14.40
N ASP A 152 -10.92 -9.84 -13.33
CA ASP A 152 -11.36 -8.48 -13.06
C ASP A 152 -10.85 -7.99 -11.69
N TYR A 153 -11.08 -6.71 -11.46
CA TYR A 153 -10.68 -6.04 -10.22
C TYR A 153 -11.36 -6.64 -8.98
N LEU A 154 -12.66 -6.96 -9.05
CA LEU A 154 -13.42 -7.48 -7.92
C LEU A 154 -12.94 -8.86 -7.48
N PHE A 155 -12.60 -9.72 -8.45
CA PHE A 155 -12.03 -11.03 -8.19
C PHE A 155 -10.74 -10.92 -7.38
N LEU A 156 -9.80 -10.08 -7.79
CA LEU A 156 -8.54 -9.90 -7.07
C LEU A 156 -8.77 -9.27 -5.70
N ARG A 157 -9.69 -8.30 -5.61
CA ARG A 157 -10.02 -7.64 -4.35
C ARG A 157 -10.53 -8.61 -3.29
N ASN A 158 -11.38 -9.55 -3.70
CA ASN A 158 -12.04 -10.50 -2.80
C ASN A 158 -11.18 -11.74 -2.50
N ASN A 159 -10.24 -12.08 -3.38
CA ASN A 159 -9.48 -13.32 -3.28
C ASN A 159 -8.01 -13.14 -2.91
N MET A 160 -7.43 -11.94 -2.98
CA MET A 160 -6.07 -11.73 -2.47
C MET A 160 -6.03 -11.79 -0.93
N PRO A 161 -5.00 -12.39 -0.32
CA PRO A 161 -3.82 -13.04 -0.91
C PRO A 161 -3.95 -14.57 -1.12
N ASP A 162 -5.16 -15.13 -1.17
CA ASP A 162 -5.41 -16.57 -1.29
C ASP A 162 -5.00 -17.12 -2.67
N ARG A 163 -3.82 -17.75 -2.72
CA ARG A 163 -3.25 -18.34 -3.93
C ARG A 163 -4.11 -19.44 -4.54
N GLN A 164 -4.88 -20.16 -3.73
CA GLN A 164 -5.71 -21.26 -4.24
C GLN A 164 -6.91 -20.71 -5.01
N LYS A 165 -7.58 -19.70 -4.45
CA LYS A 165 -8.70 -19.03 -5.14
C LYS A 165 -8.24 -18.33 -6.41
N LEU A 166 -7.10 -17.64 -6.36
CA LEU A 166 -6.54 -16.93 -7.52
C LEU A 166 -6.21 -17.84 -8.70
N ARG A 167 -5.86 -19.11 -8.45
CA ARG A 167 -5.61 -20.10 -9.52
C ARG A 167 -6.82 -20.36 -10.42
N ALA A 168 -8.04 -20.10 -9.96
CA ALA A 168 -9.24 -20.26 -10.77
C ALA A 168 -9.25 -19.36 -12.03
N LYS A 169 -8.52 -18.24 -12.00
CA LYS A 169 -8.42 -17.28 -13.11
C LYS A 169 -7.03 -17.24 -13.76
N LEU A 170 -6.20 -18.25 -13.50
CA LEU A 170 -4.88 -18.39 -14.12
C LEU A 170 -4.92 -19.42 -15.25
N LYS A 171 -4.36 -19.05 -16.40
CA LYS A 171 -4.13 -19.95 -17.53
C LYS A 171 -2.67 -20.42 -17.54
N LYS A 172 -2.45 -21.70 -17.81
CA LYS A 172 -1.10 -22.26 -17.93
C LYS A 172 -0.46 -21.80 -19.24
N ARG A 173 0.67 -21.11 -19.14
CA ARG A 173 1.44 -20.64 -20.30
C ARG A 173 2.92 -20.59 -19.95
N ARG A 174 3.70 -21.49 -20.55
CA ARG A 174 5.15 -21.60 -20.31
C ARG A 174 5.87 -20.32 -20.73
N GLY A 175 6.85 -19.92 -19.94
CA GLY A 175 7.67 -18.72 -20.19
C GLY A 175 7.03 -17.41 -19.71
N LEU A 176 5.73 -17.40 -19.40
CA LEU A 176 5.06 -16.24 -18.79
C LEU A 176 5.03 -16.36 -17.28
N ARG A 177 4.94 -15.20 -16.64
CA ARG A 177 4.69 -15.10 -15.22
C ARG A 177 3.59 -14.10 -14.95
N ALA A 178 2.63 -14.52 -14.15
CA ALA A 178 1.53 -13.68 -13.69
C ALA A 178 1.88 -13.07 -12.33
N TYR A 179 1.64 -11.78 -12.19
CA TYR A 179 1.85 -10.97 -11.00
C TYR A 179 0.52 -10.37 -10.59
N ALA A 180 0.20 -10.33 -9.30
CA ALA A 180 -0.94 -9.57 -8.81
C ALA A 180 -0.82 -9.12 -7.36
N CYS A 181 -1.44 -7.99 -7.08
CA CYS A 181 -1.84 -7.56 -5.75
C CYS A 181 -3.37 -7.43 -5.70
N GLN A 182 -3.91 -6.87 -4.62
CA GLN A 182 -5.35 -6.70 -4.45
C GLN A 182 -5.97 -5.73 -5.47
N CYS A 183 -5.20 -4.78 -6.00
CA CYS A 183 -5.73 -3.71 -6.86
C CYS A 183 -5.25 -3.76 -8.31
N SER A 184 -4.25 -4.58 -8.64
CA SER A 184 -3.60 -4.58 -9.95
C SER A 184 -3.04 -5.96 -10.26
N TRP A 185 -3.01 -6.29 -11.54
CA TRP A 185 -2.47 -7.54 -12.06
C TRP A 185 -1.74 -7.30 -13.37
N PHE A 186 -0.76 -8.15 -13.67
CA PHE A 186 0.08 -8.04 -14.84
C PHE A 186 0.65 -9.40 -15.22
N SER A 187 0.81 -9.66 -16.51
CA SER A 187 1.51 -10.86 -17.00
C SER A 187 2.57 -10.45 -18.00
N THR A 188 3.78 -11.00 -17.89
CA THR A 188 4.86 -10.72 -18.86
C THR A 188 5.72 -11.97 -19.08
N SER A 189 6.31 -12.06 -20.27
CA SER A 189 7.35 -13.04 -20.62
C SER A 189 8.75 -12.43 -20.55
N GLU A 190 8.90 -11.19 -20.98
CA GLU A 190 10.19 -10.51 -21.06
C GLU A 190 10.50 -9.72 -19.78
N PRO A 191 11.78 -9.51 -19.44
CA PRO A 191 12.15 -8.62 -18.35
C PRO A 191 11.77 -7.16 -18.70
N THR A 192 10.80 -6.62 -17.98
CA THR A 192 10.30 -5.25 -18.09
C THR A 192 10.66 -4.45 -16.84
N ASP A 193 11.10 -3.21 -17.01
CA ASP A 193 11.30 -2.28 -15.91
C ASP A 193 9.96 -1.75 -15.43
N LEU A 194 9.72 -1.71 -14.12
CA LEU A 194 8.48 -1.14 -13.59
C LEU A 194 8.32 0.36 -13.89
N ARG A 195 9.42 1.06 -14.20
CA ARG A 195 9.37 2.45 -14.67
C ARG A 195 8.61 2.59 -16.00
N ASP A 196 8.59 1.55 -16.81
CA ASP A 196 7.85 1.51 -18.08
C ASP A 196 6.35 1.19 -17.87
N GLN A 197 5.94 0.87 -16.64
CA GLN A 197 4.58 0.48 -16.27
C GLN A 197 4.08 1.30 -15.06
N PRO A 198 3.85 2.62 -15.22
CA PRO A 198 3.52 3.52 -14.12
C PRO A 198 2.20 3.17 -13.40
N GLN A 199 1.28 2.45 -14.06
CA GLN A 199 0.06 1.95 -13.45
C GLN A 199 0.32 0.88 -12.38
N LEU A 200 1.44 0.15 -12.49
CA LEU A 200 1.89 -0.81 -11.50
C LEU A 200 2.70 -0.08 -10.44
N ARG A 201 1.99 0.44 -9.44
CA ARG A 201 2.55 1.08 -8.25
C ARG A 201 3.21 0.05 -7.33
N TRP A 202 4.19 -0.68 -7.85
CA TRP A 202 4.91 -1.77 -7.17
C TRP A 202 6.35 -1.37 -6.93
N VAL A 203 6.88 -1.72 -5.76
CA VAL A 203 8.25 -1.40 -5.33
C VAL A 203 8.92 -2.63 -4.71
N CYS A 204 10.24 -2.65 -4.66
CA CYS A 204 10.98 -3.68 -3.94
C CYS A 204 10.86 -3.47 -2.42
N GLY A 205 10.30 -4.45 -1.72
CA GLY A 205 10.10 -4.50 -0.27
C GLY A 205 11.33 -4.93 0.54
N LYS A 206 12.53 -4.94 -0.04
CA LYS A 206 13.84 -5.41 0.50
C LYS A 206 14.00 -6.92 0.54
N HIS A 207 15.07 -7.43 -0.05
CA HIS A 207 15.49 -8.82 0.03
C HIS A 207 16.21 -9.08 1.36
N GLN A 208 16.01 -10.27 1.94
CA GLN A 208 16.81 -10.78 3.05
C GLN A 208 18.03 -11.51 2.46
N ASP A 209 19.19 -11.33 3.09
CA ASP A 209 20.47 -11.92 2.68
C ASP A 209 20.62 -13.38 3.13
#